data_AF-A0AAX1U4Z1-F1
#
_entry.id   AF-A0AAX1U4Z1-F1
#
_cell.length_a   1.000
_cell.length_b   1.000
_cell.length_c   1.000
_cell.angle_alpha   90.00
_cell.angle_beta   90.00
_cell.angle_gamma   90.00
#
_symmetry.space_group_name_H-M   'P 1'
#
loop_
_entity.id
_entity.type
_entity.pdbx_description
1 polymer ?
#
loop_
_entity_poly.entity_id
_entity_poly.type
_entity_poly.pdbx_seq_one_letter_code
_entity_poly.pdbx_strand_id
1 'polypeptide(L)'
;MNINDINLDEEKQYNKIDEEKIKYDKKTRQLYWDIAIGLNDVDNLKPSQYFKELIKENVEGNKSNYEIELAIKAYYKEKEAKKQVLESELECDMVSLRIKELLEDESFVFLPVTLKLIHKYLFQDVYDFAGKFRTYNITKEEVILNNDTVNYANHMMIENALDYDFKEEKKFDYANKTLKEQLERITEFTSSIWQIHAFDKGNTRTTALFIEKYLRSKGYLVTNEIFKEHSLYFRNALVRANYSNYAKKVYATNEYLIRFFENLLMNKKHVLHNRDLIVKELFEE
;
A
#
# COMPACT_ATOMS: atom_id res chain seq x y z
N MET A 1 24.49 28.34 6.87
CA MET A 1 25.44 27.78 7.84
C MET A 1 26.67 27.33 7.08
N ASN A 2 27.86 27.72 7.53
CA ASN A 2 29.11 27.22 6.98
C ASN A 2 29.34 25.80 7.54
N ILE A 3 29.77 24.85 6.71
CA ILE A 3 29.97 23.45 7.14
C ILE A 3 31.00 23.35 8.27
N ASN A 4 31.91 24.32 8.34
CA ASN A 4 32.95 24.42 9.36
C ASN A 4 32.45 24.86 10.74
N ASP A 5 31.18 25.29 10.87
CA ASP A 5 30.58 25.70 12.14
C ASP A 5 29.75 24.58 12.81
N ILE A 6 29.73 23.36 12.23
CA ILE A 6 29.03 22.21 12.79
C ILE A 6 29.89 21.62 13.92
N ASN A 7 29.51 21.86 15.16
CA ASN A 7 30.12 21.25 16.33
C ASN A 7 29.78 19.74 16.36
N LEU A 8 30.79 18.88 16.21
CA LEU A 8 30.63 17.42 16.16
C LEU A 8 30.66 16.75 17.55
N ASP A 9 30.95 17.51 18.61
CA ASP A 9 31.16 17.01 19.98
C ASP A 9 29.95 17.25 20.91
N GLU A 10 28.76 17.51 20.37
CA GLU A 10 27.53 17.55 21.18
C GLU A 10 27.12 16.13 21.64
N GLU A 11 26.88 15.95 22.95
CA GLU A 11 26.29 14.72 23.48
C GLU A 11 25.01 14.38 22.72
N LYS A 12 24.97 13.21 22.07
CA LYS A 12 23.82 12.75 21.31
C LYS A 12 22.66 12.45 22.25
N GLN A 13 21.81 13.44 22.53
CA GLN A 13 20.57 13.26 23.27
C GLN A 13 19.54 12.54 22.39
N TYR A 14 19.06 11.38 22.83
CA TYR A 14 17.95 10.70 22.17
C TYR A 14 16.66 11.47 22.46
N ASN A 15 16.05 12.03 21.42
CA ASN A 15 14.72 12.62 21.51
C ASN A 15 13.69 11.52 21.27
N LYS A 16 12.91 11.18 22.31
CA LYS A 16 11.73 10.32 22.13
C LYS A 16 10.75 11.07 21.24
N ILE A 17 10.40 10.49 20.09
CA ILE A 17 9.31 11.01 19.26
C ILE A 17 8.03 10.80 20.07
N ASP A 18 7.38 11.91 20.43
CA ASP A 18 6.07 11.89 21.07
C ASP A 18 5.03 11.83 19.95
N GLU A 19 4.60 10.62 19.62
CA GLU A 19 3.62 10.34 18.56
C GLU A 19 2.30 11.11 18.78
N GLU A 20 1.95 11.44 20.03
CA GLU A 20 0.77 12.26 20.35
C GLU A 20 0.95 13.75 20.06
N LYS A 21 2.20 14.23 19.87
CA LYS A 21 2.53 15.64 19.62
C LYS A 21 2.85 15.98 18.17
N ILE A 22 2.92 15.01 17.25
CA ILE A 22 3.02 15.32 15.81
C ILE A 22 1.68 15.88 15.36
N LYS A 23 1.52 17.20 15.54
CA LYS A 23 0.28 17.89 15.20
C LYS A 23 0.29 18.20 13.71
N TYR A 24 -0.07 17.22 12.89
CA TYR A 24 -0.32 17.43 11.48
C TYR A 24 -1.38 18.52 11.30
N ASP A 25 -1.13 19.44 10.36
CA ASP A 25 -2.11 20.45 10.03
C ASP A 25 -3.40 19.81 9.46
N LYS A 26 -4.47 20.60 9.40
CA LYS A 26 -5.78 20.13 8.93
C LYS A 26 -5.74 19.53 7.52
N LYS A 27 -4.96 20.11 6.60
CA LYS A 27 -4.83 19.63 5.22
C LYS A 27 -4.12 18.28 5.19
N THR A 28 -3.04 18.14 5.95
CA THR A 28 -2.29 16.87 6.03
C THR A 28 -3.15 15.76 6.61
N ARG A 29 -3.92 16.03 7.68
CA ARG A 29 -4.87 15.06 8.24
C ARG A 29 -5.96 14.64 7.25
N GLN A 30 -6.52 15.59 6.50
CA GLN A 30 -7.51 15.29 5.47
C GLN A 30 -6.90 14.44 4.34
N LEU A 31 -5.69 14.78 3.89
CA LEU A 31 -4.99 14.04 2.84
C LEU A 31 -4.77 12.57 3.25
N TYR A 32 -4.32 12.30 4.47
CA TYR A 32 -4.13 10.92 4.95
C TYR A 32 -5.42 10.13 5.01
N TRP A 33 -6.54 10.74 5.43
CA TRP A 33 -7.85 10.09 5.36
C TRP A 33 -8.28 9.81 3.93
N ASP A 34 -8.08 10.75 3.03
CA ASP A 34 -8.43 10.58 1.63
C ASP A 34 -7.63 9.42 0.99
N ILE A 35 -6.33 9.33 1.27
CA ILE A 35 -5.47 8.22 0.82
C ILE A 35 -5.96 6.90 1.41
N ALA A 36 -6.23 6.86 2.71
CA ALA A 36 -6.69 5.66 3.40
C ALA A 36 -8.00 5.11 2.81
N ILE A 37 -8.95 5.99 2.50
CA ILE A 37 -10.20 5.61 1.84
C ILE A 37 -9.94 5.18 0.39
N GLY A 38 -9.16 5.95 -0.37
CA GLY A 38 -8.91 5.65 -1.78
C GLY A 38 -8.13 4.34 -1.99
N LEU A 39 -7.25 3.95 -1.06
CA LEU A 39 -6.60 2.65 -1.10
C LEU A 39 -7.55 1.47 -0.90
N ASN A 40 -8.72 1.68 -0.29
CA ASN A 40 -9.76 0.64 -0.16
C ASN A 40 -10.56 0.42 -1.46
N ASP A 41 -10.47 1.33 -2.43
CA ASP A 41 -11.13 1.17 -3.74
C ASP A 41 -10.56 0.00 -4.56
N VAL A 42 -9.37 -0.51 -4.22
CA VAL A 42 -8.81 -1.71 -4.87
C VAL A 42 -9.71 -2.94 -4.73
N ASP A 43 -10.47 -3.00 -3.64
CA ASP A 43 -11.43 -4.06 -3.33
C ASP A 43 -12.88 -3.54 -3.42
N ASN A 44 -13.08 -2.36 -4.01
CA ASN A 44 -14.37 -1.67 -4.14
C ASN A 44 -15.11 -1.48 -2.79
N LEU A 45 -14.36 -1.31 -1.70
CA LEU A 45 -14.92 -1.10 -0.38
C LEU A 45 -15.29 0.38 -0.19
N LYS A 46 -16.38 0.63 0.54
CA LYS A 46 -16.86 1.98 0.82
C LYS A 46 -17.04 2.17 2.34
N PRO A 47 -16.68 3.35 2.85
CA PRO A 47 -16.79 3.62 4.28
C PRO A 47 -18.24 3.80 4.69
N SER A 48 -18.54 3.42 5.94
CA SER A 48 -19.86 3.67 6.54
C SER A 48 -20.13 5.17 6.65
N GLN A 49 -21.42 5.54 6.71
CA GLN A 49 -21.79 6.94 6.90
C GLN A 49 -21.30 7.49 8.25
N TYR A 50 -21.31 6.66 9.30
CA TYR A 50 -20.83 7.02 10.63
C TYR A 50 -19.33 7.32 10.62
N PHE A 51 -18.53 6.49 9.95
CA PHE A 51 -17.10 6.70 9.85
C PHE A 51 -16.74 8.00 9.11
N LYS A 52 -17.51 8.39 8.08
CA LYS A 52 -17.34 9.70 7.41
C LYS A 52 -17.54 10.89 8.35
N GLU A 53 -18.41 10.76 9.36
CA GLU A 53 -18.61 11.81 10.37
C GLU A 53 -17.43 11.84 11.35
N LEU A 54 -16.97 10.68 11.78
CA LEU A 54 -15.77 10.54 12.62
C LEU A 54 -14.52 11.16 11.97
N ILE A 55 -14.32 10.96 10.67
CA ILE A 55 -13.21 11.57 9.92
C ILE A 55 -13.24 13.10 10.04
N LYS A 56 -14.41 13.74 9.93
CA LYS A 56 -14.53 15.20 10.06
C LYS A 56 -14.07 15.68 11.43
N GLU A 57 -14.51 15.01 12.50
CA GLU A 57 -14.10 15.32 13.87
C GLU A 57 -12.57 15.22 14.05
N ASN A 58 -11.95 14.19 13.46
CA ASN A 58 -10.50 14.02 13.52
C ASN A 58 -9.74 15.06 12.67
N VAL A 59 -10.26 15.46 11.51
CA VAL A 59 -9.68 16.51 10.66
C VAL A 59 -9.75 17.89 11.35
N GLU A 60 -10.83 18.18 12.07
CA GLU A 60 -10.91 19.40 12.90
C GLU A 60 -10.01 19.33 14.13
N GLY A 61 -9.70 18.14 14.62
CA GLY A 61 -8.86 17.91 15.81
C GLY A 61 -9.66 17.76 17.10
N ASN A 62 -10.96 17.48 16.96
CA ASN A 62 -11.87 17.20 18.06
C ASN A 62 -11.71 15.77 18.58
N LYS A 63 -11.20 14.85 17.75
CA LYS A 63 -10.96 13.44 18.09
C LYS A 63 -9.58 12.96 17.63
N SER A 64 -8.85 12.31 18.52
CA SER A 64 -7.63 11.54 18.22
C SER A 64 -7.95 10.23 17.45
N ASN A 65 -6.95 9.61 16.83
CA ASN A 65 -7.13 8.30 16.17
C ASN A 65 -7.61 7.22 17.16
N TYR A 66 -7.12 7.26 18.40
CA TYR A 66 -7.57 6.37 19.47
C TYR A 66 -9.07 6.53 19.77
N GLU A 67 -9.57 7.75 19.88
CA GLU A 67 -11.00 8.00 20.09
C GLU A 67 -11.87 7.58 18.90
N ILE A 68 -11.31 7.67 17.69
CA ILE A 68 -11.95 7.18 16.46
C ILE A 68 -12.01 5.64 16.51
N GLU A 69 -10.93 4.97 16.89
CA GLU A 69 -10.88 3.51 17.04
C GLU A 69 -11.97 3.01 18.00
N LEU A 70 -12.04 3.62 19.19
CA LEU A 70 -13.05 3.28 20.19
C LEU A 70 -14.47 3.48 19.66
N ALA A 71 -14.71 4.56 18.92
CA ALA A 71 -16.01 4.86 18.33
C ALA A 71 -16.41 3.83 17.27
N ILE A 72 -15.49 3.44 16.38
CA ILE A 72 -15.74 2.41 15.34
C ILE A 72 -16.02 1.06 16.01
N LYS A 73 -15.20 0.66 16.99
CA LYS A 73 -15.40 -0.61 17.72
C LYS A 73 -16.75 -0.65 18.43
N ALA A 74 -17.15 0.44 19.08
CA ALA A 74 -18.47 0.53 19.71
C ALA A 74 -19.62 0.42 18.70
N TYR A 75 -19.50 1.13 17.56
CA TYR A 75 -20.48 1.11 16.48
C TYR A 75 -20.70 -0.29 15.90
N TYR A 76 -19.62 -1.03 15.59
CA TYR A 76 -19.74 -2.37 15.03
C TYR A 76 -20.17 -3.41 16.07
N LYS A 77 -19.80 -3.25 17.35
CA LYS A 77 -20.32 -4.09 18.44
C LYS A 77 -21.84 -3.95 18.58
N GLU A 78 -22.37 -2.74 18.46
CA GLU A 78 -23.83 -2.52 18.49
C GLU A 78 -24.52 -3.12 17.26
N LYS A 79 -23.94 -2.95 16.07
CA LYS A 79 -24.45 -3.60 14.84
C LYS A 79 -24.41 -5.12 14.94
N GLU A 80 -23.37 -5.69 15.53
CA GLU A 80 -23.23 -7.14 15.73
C GLU A 80 -24.33 -7.68 16.64
N ALA A 81 -24.58 -7.02 17.77
CA ALA A 81 -25.68 -7.39 18.67
C ALA A 81 -27.06 -7.37 17.96
N LYS A 82 -27.22 -6.52 16.94
CA LYS A 82 -28.42 -6.42 16.11
C LYS A 82 -28.37 -7.32 14.85
N LYS A 83 -27.29 -8.05 14.60
CA LYS A 83 -27.02 -8.82 13.36
C LYS A 83 -27.12 -7.97 12.08
N GLN A 84 -26.56 -6.76 12.12
CA GLN A 84 -26.60 -5.75 11.06
C GLN A 84 -25.20 -5.31 10.60
N VAL A 85 -24.17 -6.12 10.85
CA VAL A 85 -22.80 -5.81 10.41
C VAL A 85 -22.72 -5.97 8.90
N LEU A 86 -22.18 -4.95 8.24
CA LEU A 86 -21.73 -5.03 6.87
C LEU A 86 -20.22 -5.18 6.90
N GLU A 87 -19.72 -6.40 6.68
CA GLU A 87 -18.28 -6.72 6.75
C GLU A 87 -17.44 -5.84 5.82
N SER A 88 -17.99 -5.45 4.67
CA SER A 88 -17.32 -4.53 3.74
C SER A 88 -17.15 -3.12 4.31
N GLU A 89 -18.12 -2.62 5.09
CA GLU A 89 -17.99 -1.33 5.76
C GLU A 89 -17.01 -1.45 6.94
N LEU A 90 -17.11 -2.52 7.73
CA LEU A 90 -16.21 -2.79 8.86
C LEU A 90 -14.76 -2.81 8.40
N GLU A 91 -14.47 -3.57 7.36
CA GLU A 91 -13.14 -3.64 6.77
C GLU A 91 -12.69 -2.26 6.27
N CYS A 92 -13.54 -1.54 5.52
CA CYS A 92 -13.17 -0.23 5.01
C CYS A 92 -12.83 0.75 6.13
N ASP A 93 -13.67 0.83 7.16
CA ASP A 93 -13.52 1.79 8.25
C ASP A 93 -12.28 1.47 9.10
N MET A 94 -12.12 0.21 9.53
CA MET A 94 -10.97 -0.21 10.36
C MET A 94 -9.66 -0.13 9.57
N VAL A 95 -9.61 -0.64 8.34
CA VAL A 95 -8.38 -0.60 7.54
C VAL A 95 -8.03 0.83 7.17
N SER A 96 -9.01 1.72 6.93
CA SER A 96 -8.71 3.14 6.69
C SER A 96 -8.05 3.80 7.90
N LEU A 97 -8.54 3.54 9.11
CA LEU A 97 -7.89 4.02 10.33
C LEU A 97 -6.45 3.53 10.43
N ARG A 98 -6.21 2.22 10.21
CA ARG A 98 -4.87 1.64 10.27
C ARG A 98 -3.93 2.16 9.18
N ILE A 99 -4.43 2.39 7.97
CA ILE A 99 -3.65 3.04 6.91
C ILE A 99 -3.23 4.43 7.34
N LYS A 100 -4.17 5.23 7.85
CA LYS A 100 -3.86 6.57 8.32
C LYS A 100 -2.76 6.55 9.38
N GLU A 101 -2.90 5.71 10.41
CA GLU A 101 -1.91 5.60 11.49
C GLU A 101 -0.52 5.24 10.94
N LEU A 102 -0.46 4.34 9.95
CA LEU A 102 0.80 4.00 9.28
C LEU A 102 1.39 5.12 8.42
N LEU A 103 0.57 6.02 7.87
CA LEU A 103 1.04 7.21 7.14
C LEU A 103 1.57 8.30 8.07
N GLU A 104 1.08 8.32 9.32
CA GLU A 104 1.57 9.22 10.38
C GLU A 104 2.84 8.68 11.06
N ASP A 105 3.04 7.36 11.04
CA ASP A 105 4.27 6.72 11.51
C ASP A 105 5.39 6.82 10.46
N GLU A 106 6.44 7.57 10.76
CA GLU A 106 7.63 7.69 9.89
C GLU A 106 8.62 6.53 10.04
N SER A 107 8.41 5.62 11.00
CA SER A 107 9.32 4.50 11.23
C SER A 107 9.26 3.48 10.08
N PHE A 108 10.44 2.99 9.69
CA PHE A 108 10.56 1.98 8.65
C PHE A 108 11.86 1.20 8.76
N VAL A 109 11.77 -0.10 8.49
CA VAL A 109 12.92 -0.98 8.34
C VAL A 109 12.74 -1.79 7.05
N PHE A 110 13.75 -1.79 6.18
CA PHE A 110 13.71 -2.54 4.94
C PHE A 110 14.02 -4.04 5.16
N LEU A 111 13.01 -4.81 5.58
CA LEU A 111 13.07 -6.25 5.80
C LEU A 111 11.75 -6.94 5.42
N PRO A 112 11.77 -8.23 5.03
CA PRO A 112 10.55 -9.00 4.75
C PRO A 112 9.54 -9.02 5.90
N VAL A 113 10.03 -9.03 7.15
CA VAL A 113 9.16 -9.00 8.34
C VAL A 113 8.33 -7.73 8.43
N THR A 114 8.81 -6.61 7.89
CA THR A 114 8.07 -5.34 7.84
C THR A 114 6.80 -5.48 7.01
N LEU A 115 6.83 -6.27 5.92
CA LEU A 115 5.64 -6.56 5.11
C LEU A 115 4.58 -7.31 5.93
N LYS A 116 5.00 -8.30 6.75
CA LYS A 116 4.11 -9.02 7.67
C LYS A 116 3.54 -8.10 8.76
N LEU A 117 4.36 -7.20 9.30
CA LEU A 117 3.94 -6.27 10.34
C LEU A 117 2.93 -5.24 9.80
N ILE A 118 3.16 -4.69 8.61
CA ILE A 118 2.20 -3.82 7.93
C ILE A 118 0.88 -4.57 7.71
N HIS A 119 0.92 -5.79 7.15
CA HIS A 119 -0.29 -6.59 6.97
C HIS A 119 -0.99 -6.88 8.30
N LYS A 120 -0.25 -7.24 9.34
CA LYS A 120 -0.82 -7.47 10.67
C LYS A 120 -1.55 -6.22 11.16
N TYR A 121 -0.88 -5.07 11.14
CA TYR A 121 -1.43 -3.83 11.65
C TYR A 121 -2.67 -3.37 10.88
N LEU A 122 -2.65 -3.49 9.54
CA LEU A 122 -3.78 -3.14 8.69
C LEU A 122 -5.04 -3.97 9.00
N PHE A 123 -4.86 -5.27 9.22
CA PHE A 123 -5.98 -6.21 9.21
C PHE A 123 -6.28 -6.88 10.56
N GLN A 124 -5.58 -6.52 11.65
CA GLN A 124 -5.72 -7.17 12.97
C GLN A 124 -7.13 -7.11 13.55
N ASP A 125 -7.94 -6.13 13.17
CA ASP A 125 -9.32 -5.97 13.64
C ASP A 125 -10.36 -6.53 12.64
N VAL A 126 -9.91 -7.15 11.55
CA VAL A 126 -10.78 -7.64 10.45
C VAL A 126 -10.55 -9.12 10.17
N TYR A 127 -9.30 -9.59 10.21
CA TYR A 127 -8.94 -10.96 9.83
C TYR A 127 -8.11 -11.66 10.91
N ASP A 128 -8.52 -12.87 11.30
CA ASP A 128 -7.78 -13.73 12.24
C ASP A 128 -6.40 -14.18 11.71
N PHE A 129 -6.21 -14.09 10.40
CA PHE A 129 -4.95 -14.41 9.73
C PHE A 129 -4.02 -13.20 9.55
N ALA A 130 -4.36 -12.02 10.07
CA ALA A 130 -3.56 -10.81 9.90
C ALA A 130 -2.07 -11.04 10.26
N GLY A 131 -1.18 -10.85 9.29
CA GLY A 131 0.27 -11.01 9.43
C GLY A 131 0.78 -12.44 9.24
N LYS A 132 -0.10 -13.41 8.92
CA LYS A 132 0.25 -14.79 8.62
C LYS A 132 0.28 -15.00 7.11
N PHE A 133 1.32 -15.67 6.62
CA PHE A 133 1.37 -16.08 5.23
C PHE A 133 0.36 -17.18 4.96
N ARG A 134 -0.16 -17.21 3.74
CA ARG A 134 -1.06 -18.28 3.29
C ARG A 134 -0.35 -19.63 3.30
N THR A 135 -1.11 -20.68 3.55
CA THR A 135 -0.60 -22.06 3.67
C THR A 135 -1.03 -22.94 2.50
N TYR A 136 -1.52 -22.34 1.43
CA TYR A 136 -2.04 -23.03 0.24
C TYR A 136 -1.74 -22.23 -1.03
N ASN A 137 -1.71 -22.91 -2.18
CA ASN A 137 -1.53 -22.28 -3.49
C ASN A 137 -2.84 -21.67 -3.97
N ILE A 138 -2.74 -20.62 -4.78
CA ILE A 138 -3.89 -19.85 -5.24
C ILE A 138 -3.86 -19.65 -6.75
N THR A 139 -5.05 -19.49 -7.31
CA THR A 139 -5.31 -18.75 -8.53
C THR A 139 -6.27 -17.62 -8.18
N LYS A 140 -6.23 -16.54 -8.94
CA LYS A 140 -7.13 -15.40 -8.81
C LYS A 140 -7.54 -14.93 -10.18
N GLU A 141 -8.84 -14.96 -10.46
CA GLU A 141 -9.39 -14.48 -11.71
C GLU A 141 -9.18 -12.97 -11.83
N GLU A 142 -8.69 -12.56 -12.99
CA GLU A 142 -8.40 -11.17 -13.29
C GLU A 142 -9.31 -10.67 -14.41
N VAL A 143 -10.24 -9.76 -14.08
CA VAL A 143 -11.21 -9.25 -15.06
C VAL A 143 -10.52 -8.61 -16.28
N ILE A 144 -9.40 -7.90 -16.07
CA ILE A 144 -8.64 -7.30 -17.17
C ILE A 144 -7.93 -8.33 -18.08
N LEU A 145 -7.91 -9.59 -17.65
CA LEU A 145 -7.30 -10.72 -18.35
C LEU A 145 -8.34 -11.72 -18.87
N ASN A 146 -9.61 -11.33 -18.99
CA ASN A 146 -10.71 -12.25 -19.32
C ASN A 146 -10.80 -13.43 -18.33
N ASN A 147 -10.67 -13.12 -17.03
CA ASN A 147 -10.69 -14.06 -15.91
C ASN A 147 -9.55 -15.10 -15.89
N ASP A 148 -8.51 -14.94 -16.72
CA ASP A 148 -7.24 -15.65 -16.54
C ASP A 148 -6.54 -15.19 -15.25
N THR A 149 -5.42 -15.83 -14.89
CA THR A 149 -4.74 -15.61 -13.62
C THR A 149 -3.25 -15.35 -13.79
N VAL A 150 -2.70 -14.55 -12.87
CA VAL A 150 -1.25 -14.41 -12.70
C VAL A 150 -0.70 -15.65 -12.00
N ASN A 151 0.52 -16.06 -12.36
CA ASN A 151 1.24 -17.09 -11.61
C ASN A 151 1.77 -16.52 -10.29
N TYR A 152 1.24 -17.01 -9.18
CA TYR A 152 1.67 -16.65 -7.82
C TYR A 152 2.68 -17.66 -7.27
N ALA A 153 3.47 -17.23 -6.28
CA ALA A 153 4.45 -18.12 -5.64
C ALA A 153 3.80 -19.36 -5.01
N ASN A 154 4.52 -20.48 -5.00
CA ASN A 154 4.10 -21.62 -4.18
C ASN A 154 4.12 -21.22 -2.70
N HIS A 155 3.10 -21.59 -1.92
CA HIS A 155 2.99 -21.17 -0.52
C HIS A 155 4.18 -21.58 0.35
N MET A 156 4.81 -22.72 0.04
CA MET A 156 6.02 -23.20 0.74
C MET A 156 7.25 -22.35 0.45
N MET A 157 7.20 -21.52 -0.60
CA MET A 157 8.32 -20.70 -1.07
C MET A 157 8.17 -19.21 -0.73
N ILE A 158 7.07 -18.78 -0.09
CA ILE A 158 6.80 -17.36 0.17
C ILE A 158 7.95 -16.69 0.93
N GLU A 159 8.43 -17.30 2.00
CA GLU A 159 9.54 -16.76 2.79
C GLU A 159 10.83 -16.66 1.97
N ASN A 160 11.20 -17.73 1.27
CA ASN A 160 12.40 -17.77 0.44
C ASN A 160 12.34 -16.75 -0.72
N ALA A 161 11.17 -16.58 -1.34
CA ALA A 161 10.97 -15.64 -2.43
C ALA A 161 11.09 -14.19 -1.95
N LEU A 162 10.46 -13.84 -0.82
CA LEU A 162 10.61 -12.51 -0.21
C LEU A 162 12.05 -12.24 0.20
N ASP A 163 12.71 -13.22 0.82
CA ASP A 163 14.12 -13.10 1.20
C ASP A 163 15.03 -12.85 0.00
N TYR A 164 14.78 -13.53 -1.11
CA TYR A 164 15.51 -13.34 -2.36
C TYR A 164 15.29 -11.92 -2.91
N ASP A 165 14.04 -11.51 -3.10
CA ASP A 165 13.71 -10.21 -3.69
C ASP A 165 14.27 -9.05 -2.86
N PHE A 166 14.18 -9.11 -1.54
CA PHE A 166 14.74 -8.08 -0.65
C PHE A 166 16.28 -8.07 -0.66
N LYS A 167 16.93 -9.23 -0.77
CA LYS A 167 18.39 -9.30 -0.88
C LYS A 167 18.87 -8.72 -2.21
N GLU A 168 18.19 -9.02 -3.31
CA GLU A 168 18.51 -8.44 -4.62
C GLU A 168 18.30 -6.92 -4.61
N GLU A 169 17.18 -6.46 -4.05
CA GLU A 169 16.89 -5.03 -3.94
C GLU A 169 17.93 -4.28 -3.12
N LYS A 170 18.41 -4.86 -2.01
CA LYS A 170 19.43 -4.25 -1.16
C LYS A 170 20.79 -4.10 -1.87
N LYS A 171 21.09 -4.94 -2.88
CA LYS A 171 22.33 -4.83 -3.67
C LYS A 171 22.28 -3.68 -4.67
N PHE A 172 21.11 -3.17 -5.00
CA PHE A 172 20.97 -2.11 -5.99
C PHE A 172 21.48 -0.77 -5.43
N ASP A 173 22.52 -0.24 -6.08
CA ASP A 173 23.12 1.04 -5.72
C ASP A 173 22.34 2.21 -6.34
N TYR A 174 21.35 2.72 -5.60
CA TYR A 174 20.54 3.87 -6.01
C TYR A 174 21.36 5.14 -6.25
N ALA A 175 22.47 5.35 -5.53
CA ALA A 175 23.19 6.62 -5.54
C ALA A 175 23.88 6.90 -6.88
N ASN A 176 24.30 5.85 -7.59
CA ASN A 176 25.01 5.95 -8.86
C ASN A 176 24.11 5.70 -10.08
N LYS A 177 22.78 5.82 -9.91
CA LYS A 177 21.80 5.51 -10.94
C LYS A 177 21.03 6.73 -11.40
N THR A 178 20.67 6.76 -12.67
CA THR A 178 19.74 7.76 -13.20
C THR A 178 18.36 7.57 -12.59
N LEU A 179 17.58 8.64 -12.52
CA LEU A 179 16.20 8.56 -12.00
C LEU A 179 15.34 7.54 -12.75
N LYS A 180 15.59 7.36 -14.05
CA LYS A 180 14.91 6.34 -14.86
C LYS A 180 15.27 4.92 -14.39
N GLU A 181 16.55 4.61 -14.24
CA GLU A 181 16.99 3.29 -13.74
C GLU A 181 16.48 3.02 -12.32
N GLN A 182 16.48 4.04 -11.44
CA GLN A 182 15.91 3.92 -10.10
C GLN A 182 14.41 3.58 -10.16
N LEU A 183 13.65 4.26 -11.04
CA LEU A 183 12.22 4.05 -11.20
C LEU A 183 11.90 2.67 -11.80
N GLU A 184 12.66 2.23 -12.79
CA GLU A 184 12.58 0.87 -13.34
C GLU A 184 12.80 -0.16 -12.24
N ARG A 185 13.83 0.02 -11.40
CA ARG A 185 14.11 -0.88 -10.29
C ARG A 185 13.02 -0.89 -9.21
N ILE A 186 12.54 0.28 -8.80
CA ILE A 186 11.40 0.41 -7.87
C ILE A 186 10.18 -0.33 -8.42
N THR A 187 9.92 -0.19 -9.71
CA THR A 187 8.80 -0.84 -10.39
C THR A 187 8.92 -2.36 -10.36
N GLU A 188 10.10 -2.89 -10.73
CA GLU A 188 10.39 -4.33 -10.70
C GLU A 188 10.28 -4.92 -9.30
N PHE A 189 10.87 -4.25 -8.30
CA PHE A 189 10.82 -4.72 -6.93
C PHE A 189 9.37 -4.72 -6.40
N THR A 190 8.62 -3.66 -6.68
CA THR A 190 7.21 -3.57 -6.30
C THR A 190 6.37 -4.68 -6.93
N SER A 191 6.55 -4.95 -8.23
CA SER A 191 5.81 -6.01 -8.92
C SER A 191 6.19 -7.41 -8.42
N SER A 192 7.47 -7.64 -8.12
CA SER A 192 7.98 -8.94 -7.65
C SER A 192 7.41 -9.31 -6.28
N ILE A 193 7.48 -8.40 -5.30
CA ILE A 193 6.93 -8.69 -3.96
C ILE A 193 5.41 -8.84 -3.96
N TRP A 194 4.72 -8.17 -4.88
CA TRP A 194 3.27 -8.33 -5.06
C TRP A 194 2.91 -9.67 -5.71
N GLN A 195 3.70 -10.12 -6.70
CA GLN A 195 3.49 -11.40 -7.40
C GLN A 195 3.63 -12.60 -6.46
N ILE A 196 4.44 -12.50 -5.40
CA ILE A 196 4.51 -13.55 -4.38
C ILE A 196 3.13 -13.79 -3.76
N HIS A 197 2.32 -12.73 -3.61
CA HIS A 197 0.96 -12.77 -3.08
C HIS A 197 0.89 -13.54 -1.76
N ALA A 198 1.66 -13.06 -0.78
CA ALA A 198 2.02 -13.79 0.42
C ALA A 198 0.84 -14.06 1.37
N PHE A 199 -0.23 -13.26 1.30
CA PHE A 199 -1.36 -13.30 2.23
C PHE A 199 -2.66 -13.73 1.53
N ASP A 200 -3.66 -14.16 2.31
CA ASP A 200 -4.97 -14.58 1.76
C ASP A 200 -5.73 -13.40 1.14
N LYS A 201 -5.65 -12.22 1.76
CA LYS A 201 -6.25 -10.96 1.30
C LYS A 201 -5.33 -9.78 1.61
N GLY A 202 -5.63 -8.60 1.07
CA GLY A 202 -4.93 -7.37 1.46
C GLY A 202 -3.56 -7.14 0.81
N ASN A 203 -3.06 -8.05 -0.04
CA ASN A 203 -1.73 -7.96 -0.66
C ASN A 203 -1.45 -6.59 -1.30
N THR A 204 -2.38 -6.05 -2.10
CA THR A 204 -2.17 -4.75 -2.76
C THR A 204 -2.04 -3.58 -1.78
N ARG A 205 -2.90 -3.52 -0.74
CA ARG A 205 -2.86 -2.46 0.28
C ARG A 205 -1.58 -2.54 1.11
N THR A 206 -1.17 -3.76 1.49
CA THR A 206 0.10 -4.00 2.18
C THR A 206 1.31 -3.61 1.33
N THR A 207 1.36 -4.02 0.05
CA THR A 207 2.44 -3.64 -0.87
C THR A 207 2.49 -2.13 -1.06
N ALA A 208 1.35 -1.47 -1.27
CA ALA A 208 1.30 -0.03 -1.47
C ALA A 208 1.92 0.73 -0.29
N LEU A 209 1.53 0.41 0.95
CA LEU A 209 2.11 1.06 2.13
C LEU A 209 3.56 0.68 2.40
N PHE A 210 3.95 -0.57 2.11
CA PHE A 210 5.35 -0.95 2.22
C PHE A 210 6.22 -0.12 1.26
N ILE A 211 5.80 0.02 0.01
CA ILE A 211 6.52 0.79 -1.01
C ILE A 211 6.50 2.29 -0.71
N GLU A 212 5.39 2.81 -0.20
CA GLU A 212 5.30 4.19 0.28
C GLU A 212 6.37 4.50 1.34
N LYS A 213 6.45 3.67 2.39
CA LYS A 213 7.46 3.82 3.45
C LYS A 213 8.87 3.57 2.93
N TYR A 214 9.05 2.61 2.03
CA TYR A 214 10.33 2.34 1.38
C TYR A 214 10.83 3.57 0.60
N LEU A 215 9.97 4.20 -0.19
CA LEU A 215 10.31 5.40 -0.96
C LEU A 215 10.64 6.58 -0.04
N ARG A 216 9.87 6.81 1.04
CA ARG A 216 10.21 7.82 2.04
C ARG A 216 11.58 7.57 2.67
N SER A 217 11.90 6.31 3.01
CA SER A 217 13.20 5.94 3.59
C SER A 217 14.39 6.21 2.65
N LYS A 218 14.13 6.30 1.34
CA LYS A 218 15.11 6.68 0.30
C LYS A 218 15.16 8.19 0.05
N GLY A 219 14.35 8.98 0.75
CA GLY A 219 14.31 10.44 0.62
C GLY A 219 13.39 10.97 -0.48
N TYR A 220 12.55 10.12 -1.10
CA TYR A 220 11.55 10.61 -2.05
C TYR A 220 10.41 11.33 -1.32
N LEU A 221 9.97 12.45 -1.90
CA LEU A 221 8.75 13.14 -1.47
C LEU A 221 7.54 12.41 -2.07
N VAL A 222 6.93 11.55 -1.28
CA VAL A 222 5.74 10.80 -1.68
C VAL A 222 4.50 11.59 -1.23
N THR A 223 3.85 12.29 -2.16
CA THR A 223 2.63 13.07 -1.86
C THR A 223 1.39 12.18 -1.69
N ASN A 224 1.48 10.90 -2.08
CA ASN A 224 0.46 9.84 -1.97
C ASN A 224 -0.92 10.13 -2.59
N GLU A 225 -1.17 11.35 -3.10
CA GLU A 225 -2.42 11.75 -3.76
C GLU A 225 -2.82 10.79 -4.90
N ILE A 226 -1.84 10.24 -5.61
CA ILE A 226 -2.13 9.31 -6.71
C ILE A 226 -2.71 7.97 -6.21
N PHE A 227 -2.36 7.52 -5.00
CA PHE A 227 -2.94 6.30 -4.42
C PHE A 227 -4.41 6.50 -4.05
N LYS A 228 -4.82 7.74 -3.71
CA LYS A 228 -6.22 8.08 -3.48
C LYS A 228 -7.06 7.86 -4.73
N GLU A 229 -6.60 8.33 -5.88
CA GLU A 229 -7.41 8.39 -7.11
C GLU A 229 -7.22 7.19 -8.04
N HIS A 230 -6.08 6.51 -7.94
CA HIS A 230 -5.64 5.50 -8.91
C HIS A 230 -5.21 4.17 -8.27
N SER A 231 -5.72 3.85 -7.08
CA SER A 231 -5.43 2.57 -6.41
C SER A 231 -5.79 1.34 -7.27
N LEU A 232 -6.96 1.33 -7.91
CA LEU A 232 -7.37 0.25 -8.82
C LEU A 232 -6.46 0.18 -10.06
N TYR A 233 -6.01 1.32 -10.58
CA TYR A 233 -5.05 1.35 -11.68
C TYR A 233 -3.71 0.74 -11.26
N PHE A 234 -3.19 1.13 -10.09
CA PHE A 234 -1.97 0.55 -9.52
C PHE A 234 -2.08 -0.97 -9.40
N ARG A 235 -3.20 -1.45 -8.87
CA ARG A 235 -3.51 -2.89 -8.77
C ARG A 235 -3.48 -3.58 -10.13
N ASN A 236 -4.14 -3.00 -11.14
CA ASN A 236 -4.19 -3.58 -12.48
C ASN A 236 -2.84 -3.48 -13.21
N ALA A 237 -2.04 -2.46 -12.91
CA ALA A 237 -0.69 -2.32 -13.42
C ALA A 237 0.23 -3.43 -12.88
N LEU A 238 0.06 -3.82 -11.61
CA LEU A 238 0.76 -4.97 -11.02
C LEU A 238 0.37 -6.30 -11.68
N VAL A 239 -0.90 -6.47 -12.06
CA VAL A 239 -1.34 -7.63 -12.86
C VAL A 239 -0.63 -7.63 -14.22
N ARG A 240 -0.60 -6.50 -14.92
CA ARG A 240 0.07 -6.37 -16.23
C ARG A 240 1.57 -6.56 -16.18
N ALA A 241 2.21 -6.17 -15.07
CA ALA A 241 3.63 -6.40 -14.83
C ALA A 241 3.98 -7.89 -14.64
N ASN A 242 2.99 -8.73 -14.29
CA ASN A 242 3.23 -10.11 -13.86
C ASN A 242 2.51 -11.17 -14.71
N TYR A 243 1.78 -10.77 -15.75
CA TYR A 243 1.04 -11.69 -16.62
C TYR A 243 1.71 -11.85 -17.98
N SER A 244 1.91 -13.08 -18.44
CA SER A 244 2.36 -13.41 -19.79
C SER A 244 1.60 -14.63 -20.29
N ASN A 245 1.24 -14.61 -21.57
CA ASN A 245 0.67 -15.74 -22.29
C ASN A 245 1.26 -15.76 -23.70
N TYR A 246 2.36 -16.48 -23.87
CA TYR A 246 3.11 -16.50 -25.13
C TYR A 246 2.33 -17.11 -26.29
N ALA A 247 1.45 -18.07 -26.03
CA ALA A 247 0.59 -18.65 -27.06
C ALA A 247 -0.35 -17.60 -27.67
N LYS A 248 -0.83 -16.66 -26.85
CA LYS A 248 -1.64 -15.51 -27.28
C LYS A 248 -0.81 -14.25 -27.56
N LYS A 249 0.52 -14.35 -27.62
CA LYS A 249 1.46 -13.23 -27.83
C LYS A 249 1.30 -12.08 -26.81
N VAL A 250 0.88 -12.40 -25.60
CA VAL A 250 0.80 -11.45 -24.48
C VAL A 250 2.06 -11.55 -23.65
N TYR A 251 2.71 -10.42 -23.42
CA TYR A 251 3.94 -10.31 -22.64
C TYR A 251 3.71 -9.41 -21.43
N ALA A 252 4.33 -9.76 -20.31
CA ALA A 252 4.37 -8.90 -19.14
C ALA A 252 4.98 -7.55 -19.49
N THR A 253 4.41 -6.47 -18.95
CA THR A 253 4.89 -5.12 -19.19
C THR A 253 4.81 -4.27 -17.93
N ASN A 254 5.94 -3.63 -17.60
CA ASN A 254 6.03 -2.67 -16.52
C ASN A 254 5.55 -1.27 -16.92
N GLU A 255 5.19 -1.03 -18.19
CA GLU A 255 4.88 0.30 -18.70
C GLU A 255 3.82 1.06 -17.88
N TYR A 256 2.73 0.38 -17.50
CA TYR A 256 1.65 1.01 -16.73
C TYR A 256 2.09 1.34 -15.30
N LEU A 257 2.88 0.46 -14.69
CA LEU A 257 3.38 0.66 -13.34
C LEU A 257 4.45 1.77 -13.31
N ILE A 258 5.30 1.85 -14.35
CA ILE A 258 6.22 2.96 -14.60
C ILE A 258 5.45 4.27 -14.68
N ARG A 259 4.39 4.38 -15.51
CA ARG A 259 3.57 5.59 -15.62
C ARG A 259 2.97 6.03 -14.29
N PHE A 260 2.53 5.07 -13.47
CA PHE A 260 2.05 5.35 -12.12
C PHE A 260 3.16 5.95 -11.24
N PHE A 261 4.35 5.35 -11.20
CA PHE A 261 5.47 5.85 -10.43
C PHE A 261 6.04 7.18 -10.96
N GLU A 262 5.99 7.41 -12.26
CA GLU A 262 6.42 8.69 -12.86
C GLU A 262 5.47 9.84 -12.44
N ASN A 263 4.17 9.57 -12.38
CA ASN A 263 3.23 10.52 -11.80
C ASN A 263 3.51 10.75 -10.31
N LEU A 264 3.79 9.67 -9.55
CA LEU A 264 4.03 9.73 -8.11
C LEU A 264 5.31 10.49 -7.74
N LEU A 265 6.43 10.16 -8.39
CA LEU A 265 7.78 10.57 -7.98
C LEU A 265 8.32 11.73 -8.80
N MET A 266 7.83 11.90 -10.03
CA MET A 266 8.33 12.90 -10.98
C MET A 266 7.29 13.96 -11.34
N ASN A 267 6.11 13.91 -10.71
CA ASN A 267 4.98 14.80 -10.98
C ASN A 267 4.60 14.84 -12.48
N LYS A 268 4.84 13.74 -13.21
CA LYS A 268 4.32 13.60 -14.57
C LYS A 268 2.79 13.56 -14.54
N LYS A 269 2.18 13.79 -15.69
CA LYS A 269 0.72 13.86 -15.86
C LYS A 269 0.22 12.81 -16.84
N HIS A 270 0.73 11.59 -16.72
CA HIS A 270 0.20 10.46 -17.47
C HIS A 270 -1.27 10.25 -17.10
N VAL A 271 -2.08 10.01 -18.11
CA VAL A 271 -3.49 9.65 -17.90
C VAL A 271 -3.54 8.17 -17.52
N LEU A 272 -4.19 7.87 -16.39
CA LEU A 272 -4.23 6.53 -15.79
C LEU A 272 -5.65 5.95 -15.84
N HIS A 273 -6.04 5.37 -16.98
CA HIS A 273 -7.35 4.74 -17.13
C HIS A 273 -7.28 3.21 -17.02
N ASN A 274 -8.12 2.61 -16.17
CA ASN A 274 -8.19 1.16 -15.99
C ASN A 274 -8.48 0.39 -17.29
N ARG A 275 -9.27 0.97 -18.21
CA ARG A 275 -9.59 0.35 -19.50
C ARG A 275 -8.36 0.12 -20.38
N ASP A 276 -7.30 0.90 -20.20
CA ASP A 276 -6.07 0.81 -21.00
C ASP A 276 -5.24 -0.43 -20.61
N LEU A 277 -5.56 -1.05 -19.47
CA LEU A 277 -4.89 -2.25 -18.97
C LEU A 277 -5.59 -3.55 -19.38
N ILE A 278 -6.75 -3.48 -20.03
CA ILE A 278 -7.44 -4.66 -20.56
C ILE A 278 -6.56 -5.30 -21.64
N VAL A 279 -6.29 -6.59 -21.52
CA VAL A 279 -5.54 -7.37 -22.51
C VAL A 279 -6.53 -7.90 -23.53
N LYS A 280 -6.75 -7.13 -24.60
CA LYS A 280 -7.79 -7.38 -25.60
C LYS A 280 -7.61 -8.72 -26.32
N GLU A 281 -6.35 -9.14 -26.50
CA GLU A 281 -5.95 -10.41 -27.12
C GLU A 281 -6.52 -11.64 -26.37
N LEU A 282 -6.97 -11.48 -25.12
CA LEU A 282 -7.60 -12.57 -24.36
C LEU A 282 -9.11 -12.64 -24.54
N PHE A 283 -9.74 -11.61 -25.10
CA PHE A 283 -11.17 -11.51 -25.37
C PHE A 283 -11.54 -11.78 -26.84
N GLU A 284 -10.53 -11.81 -27.71
CA GLU A 284 -10.69 -12.17 -29.11
C GLU A 284 -10.66 -13.71 -29.19
N GLU A 285 -11.81 -14.32 -29.53
CA GLU A 285 -11.95 -15.76 -29.81
C GLU A 285 -11.31 -16.16 -31.15
#